data_AF-A0A2N9XXS0-F1
#
_entry.id   AF-A0A2N9XXS0-F1
#
_cell.length_a   1.000
_cell.length_b   1.000
_cell.length_c   1.000
_cell.angle_alpha   90.00
_cell.angle_beta   90.00
_cell.angle_gamma   90.00
#
_symmetry.space_group_name_H-M   'P 1'
#
loop_
_entity.id
_entity.type
_entity.pdbx_description
1 polymer ?
#
loop_
_entity_poly.entity_id
_entity_poly.type
_entity_poly.pdbx_seq_one_letter_code
_entity_poly.pdbx_strand_id
1 'polypeptide(L)'
;MKIIIILFSIFVICYIFQCVIDKSHRKKYLNNLKDTRKYLSDAEILSFYKDSNLSEISILELWNEVATNFDIPSGYLRPEDCLAEMGILQIVVDHPKLQALTDIAIEREKELNKSIDLENISTLDDYIKAFAVYLK
;
A
#
# COMPACT_ATOMS: atom_id res chain seq x y z
N MET A 1 0.11 -13.89 38.87
CA MET A 1 -0.19 -12.45 38.62
C MET A 1 1.02 -11.62 38.24
N LYS A 2 2.10 -11.56 39.04
CA LYS A 2 3.28 -10.71 38.73
C LYS A 2 3.94 -11.00 37.36
N ILE A 3 4.08 -12.28 36.99
CA ILE A 3 4.66 -12.70 35.70
C ILE A 3 3.80 -12.26 34.49
N ILE A 4 2.47 -12.34 34.60
CA ILE A 4 1.54 -11.95 33.53
C ILE A 4 1.61 -10.43 33.28
N ILE A 5 1.72 -9.63 34.34
CA ILE A 5 1.87 -8.16 34.25
C ILE A 5 3.20 -7.78 33.58
N ILE A 6 4.29 -8.52 33.87
CA ILE A 6 5.59 -8.30 33.24
C ILE A 6 5.53 -8.64 31.74
N LEU A 7 4.90 -9.75 31.35
CA LEU A 7 4.76 -10.11 29.93
C LEU A 7 3.89 -9.11 29.15
N PHE A 8 2.79 -8.64 29.76
CA PHE A 8 1.94 -7.63 29.14
C PHE A 8 2.67 -6.29 28.97
N SER A 9 3.43 -5.86 29.98
CA SER A 9 4.21 -4.62 29.88
C SER A 9 5.34 -4.71 28.84
N ILE A 10 6.03 -5.85 28.72
CA ILE A 10 6.99 -6.08 27.64
C ILE A 10 6.31 -6.00 26.27
N PHE A 11 5.14 -6.64 26.11
CA PHE A 11 4.39 -6.61 24.85
C PHE A 11 3.99 -5.18 24.45
N VAL A 12 3.48 -4.39 25.40
CA VAL A 12 3.11 -2.99 25.17
C VAL A 12 4.33 -2.14 24.81
N ILE A 13 5.46 -2.34 25.48
CA ILE A 13 6.71 -1.64 25.17
C ILE A 13 7.21 -2.00 23.77
N CYS A 14 7.21 -3.29 23.40
CA CYS A 14 7.57 -3.75 22.06
C CYS A 14 6.67 -3.14 20.99
N TYR A 15 5.35 -3.11 21.23
CA TYR A 15 4.38 -2.51 20.31
C TYR A 15 4.63 -1.01 20.12
N ILE A 16 4.84 -0.27 21.22
CA ILE A 16 5.17 1.17 21.15
C ILE A 16 6.48 1.38 20.39
N PHE A 17 7.50 0.55 20.63
CA PHE A 17 8.79 0.65 19.96
C PHE A 17 8.67 0.40 18.45
N GLN A 18 7.89 -0.60 18.03
CA GLN A 18 7.56 -0.84 16.63
C GLN A 18 6.85 0.35 16.00
N CYS A 19 5.83 0.92 16.66
CA CYS A 19 5.15 2.12 16.16
C CYS A 19 6.08 3.33 15.99
N VAL A 20 7.07 3.49 16.86
CA VAL A 20 8.06 4.59 16.76
C VAL A 20 9.03 4.38 15.60
N ILE A 21 9.52 3.15 15.42
CA ILE A 21 10.39 2.77 14.29
C ILE A 21 9.65 2.99 12.97
N ASP A 22 8.42 2.48 12.87
CA ASP A 22 7.54 2.64 11.70
C ASP A 22 7.36 4.13 11.35
N LYS A 23 7.00 4.96 12.33
CA LYS A 23 6.84 6.41 12.12
C LYS A 23 8.13 7.10 11.65
N SER A 24 9.28 6.70 12.18
CA SER A 24 10.59 7.26 11.82
C SER A 24 10.99 6.90 10.38
N HIS A 25 10.87 5.62 10.02
CA HIS A 25 11.15 5.15 8.67
C HIS A 25 10.18 5.73 7.66
N ARG A 26 8.88 5.78 7.98
CA ARG A 26 7.87 6.45 7.16
C ARG A 26 8.26 7.90 6.88
N LYS A 27 8.67 8.65 7.91
CA LYS A 27 9.09 10.04 7.74
C LYS A 27 10.30 10.16 6.82
N LYS A 28 11.28 9.27 6.95
CA LYS A 28 12.46 9.23 6.07
C LYS A 28 12.08 8.88 4.63
N TYR A 29 11.21 7.89 4.43
CA TYR A 29 10.71 7.47 3.12
C TYR A 29 9.91 8.60 2.45
N LEU A 30 8.96 9.22 3.17
CA LEU A 30 8.19 10.36 2.67
C LEU A 30 9.04 11.57 2.34
N ASN A 31 10.06 11.87 3.16
CA ASN A 31 10.99 12.96 2.86
C ASN A 31 11.79 12.64 1.60
N ASN A 32 12.31 11.42 1.47
CA ASN A 32 13.01 10.98 0.26
C ASN A 32 12.12 11.10 -0.98
N LEU A 33 10.85 10.68 -0.90
CA LEU A 33 9.89 10.84 -1.99
C LEU A 33 9.69 12.31 -2.36
N LYS A 34 9.53 13.20 -1.37
CA LYS A 34 9.36 14.64 -1.59
C LYS A 34 10.58 15.29 -2.23
N ASP A 35 11.77 14.86 -1.84
CA ASP A 35 13.03 15.42 -2.33
C ASP A 35 13.37 14.90 -3.74
N THR A 36 12.91 13.69 -4.09
CA THR A 36 13.27 13.02 -5.35
C THR A 36 12.18 13.05 -6.41
N ARG A 37 10.90 13.31 -6.03
CA ARG A 37 9.77 13.19 -6.95
C ARG A 37 8.92 14.46 -7.00
N LYS A 38 8.53 14.82 -8.22
CA LYS A 38 7.46 15.78 -8.48
C LYS A 38 6.12 15.21 -7.98
N TYR A 39 5.31 16.03 -7.32
CA TYR A 39 3.94 15.67 -6.99
C TYR A 39 3.08 15.61 -8.26
N LEU A 40 2.36 14.51 -8.46
CA LEU A 40 1.48 14.31 -9.62
C LEU A 40 0.05 14.77 -9.33
N SER A 41 -0.58 15.38 -10.33
CA SER A 41 -2.02 15.56 -10.39
C SER A 41 -2.73 14.29 -10.88
N ASP A 42 -4.03 14.17 -10.64
CA ASP A 42 -4.84 13.03 -11.11
C ASP A 42 -4.72 12.82 -12.63
N ALA A 43 -4.66 13.92 -13.41
CA ALA A 43 -4.46 13.84 -14.85
C ALA A 43 -3.09 13.24 -15.23
N GLU A 44 -2.03 13.56 -14.46
CA GLU A 44 -0.72 12.96 -14.66
C GLU A 44 -0.70 11.49 -14.23
N ILE A 45 -1.41 11.12 -13.16
CA ILE A 45 -1.59 9.72 -12.74
C ILE A 45 -2.30 8.92 -13.84
N LEU A 46 -3.42 9.44 -14.35
CA LEU A 46 -4.19 8.80 -15.42
C LEU A 46 -3.38 8.68 -16.72
N SER A 47 -2.43 9.57 -16.97
CA SER A 47 -1.59 9.53 -18.17
C SER A 47 -0.74 8.24 -18.27
N PHE A 48 -0.43 7.57 -17.16
CA PHE A 48 0.25 6.26 -17.16
C PHE A 48 -0.62 5.14 -17.74
N TYR A 49 -1.94 5.31 -17.72
CA TYR A 49 -2.92 4.31 -18.11
C TYR A 49 -3.75 4.75 -19.33
N LYS A 50 -3.35 5.82 -20.02
CA LYS A 50 -4.09 6.41 -21.16
C LYS A 50 -4.39 5.42 -22.30
N ASP A 51 -3.51 4.43 -22.49
CA ASP A 51 -3.62 3.42 -23.55
C ASP A 51 -4.26 2.12 -23.01
N SER A 52 -4.72 2.12 -21.76
CA SER A 52 -5.43 1.01 -21.15
C SER A 52 -6.94 1.18 -21.29
N ASN A 53 -7.67 0.08 -21.43
CA ASN A 53 -9.14 0.09 -21.40
C ASN A 53 -9.68 0.10 -19.96
N LEU A 54 -8.96 0.72 -19.01
CA LEU A 54 -9.35 0.77 -17.60
C LEU A 54 -10.16 2.04 -17.32
N SER A 55 -11.12 1.92 -16.40
CA SER A 55 -11.91 3.06 -15.94
C SER A 55 -11.04 4.02 -15.13
N GLU A 56 -11.03 5.31 -15.53
CA GLU A 56 -10.30 6.36 -14.83
C GLU A 56 -10.69 6.45 -13.35
N ILE A 57 -11.99 6.32 -13.05
CA ILE A 57 -12.52 6.32 -11.68
C ILE A 57 -11.91 5.15 -10.90
N SER A 58 -11.91 3.96 -11.49
CA SER A 58 -11.40 2.75 -10.83
C SER A 58 -9.88 2.84 -10.60
N ILE A 59 -9.13 3.40 -11.54
CA ILE A 59 -7.69 3.66 -11.37
C ILE A 59 -7.46 4.58 -10.17
N LEU A 60 -8.14 5.73 -10.10
CA LEU A 60 -7.93 6.70 -9.03
C LEU A 60 -8.39 6.19 -7.66
N GLU A 61 -9.48 5.42 -7.60
CA GLU A 61 -9.95 4.79 -6.37
C GLU A 61 -8.90 3.82 -5.81
N LEU A 62 -8.43 2.88 -6.64
CA LEU A 62 -7.44 1.89 -6.23
C LEU A 62 -6.08 2.54 -5.89
N TRP A 63 -5.69 3.57 -6.64
CA TRP A 63 -4.48 4.33 -6.36
C TRP A 63 -4.55 5.04 -5.00
N ASN A 64 -5.67 5.68 -4.70
CA ASN A 64 -5.87 6.36 -3.41
C ASN A 64 -6.05 5.37 -2.26
N GLU A 65 -6.56 4.16 -2.52
CA GLU A 65 -6.63 3.09 -1.54
C GLU A 65 -5.22 2.67 -1.09
N VAL A 66 -4.33 2.38 -2.03
CA VAL A 66 -2.93 2.05 -1.72
C VAL A 66 -2.26 3.23 -1.00
N ALA A 67 -2.44 4.45 -1.49
CA ALA A 67 -1.91 5.66 -0.87
C ALA A 67 -2.34 5.80 0.60
N THR A 68 -3.64 5.60 0.85
CA THR A 68 -4.22 5.70 2.19
C THR A 68 -3.70 4.59 3.10
N ASN A 69 -3.67 3.35 2.62
CA ASN A 69 -3.23 2.21 3.40
C ASN A 69 -1.77 2.33 3.85
N PHE A 70 -0.89 2.87 3.00
CA PHE A 70 0.50 3.11 3.33
C PHE A 70 0.79 4.48 3.98
N ASP A 71 -0.22 5.33 4.21
CA ASP A 71 -0.08 6.72 4.66
C ASP A 71 0.87 7.57 3.78
N ILE A 72 0.82 7.36 2.46
CA ILE A 72 1.61 8.10 1.48
C ILE A 72 0.67 9.03 0.69
N PRO A 73 1.00 10.32 0.50
CA PRO A 73 0.19 11.16 -0.38
C PRO A 73 0.22 10.62 -1.82
N SER A 74 -0.96 10.41 -2.41
CA SER A 74 -1.15 9.73 -3.70
C SER A 74 -0.30 10.29 -4.84
N GLY A 75 -0.09 11.61 -4.89
CA GLY A 75 0.73 12.25 -5.93
C GLY A 75 2.22 11.89 -5.91
N TYR A 76 2.74 11.29 -4.84
CA TYR A 76 4.13 10.81 -4.78
C TYR A 76 4.32 9.36 -5.23
N LEU A 77 3.22 8.59 -5.34
CA LEU A 77 3.27 7.22 -5.82
C LEU A 77 3.62 7.17 -7.31
N ARG A 78 4.17 6.04 -7.73
CA ARG A 78 4.48 5.71 -9.12
C ARG A 78 4.06 4.27 -9.44
N PRO A 79 3.72 3.95 -10.70
CA PRO A 79 3.31 2.59 -11.07
C PRO A 79 4.36 1.53 -10.70
N GLU A 80 5.65 1.86 -10.83
CA GLU A 80 6.78 0.98 -10.52
C GLU A 80 7.06 0.79 -9.02
N ASP A 81 6.36 1.50 -8.14
CA ASP A 81 6.62 1.39 -6.71
C ASP A 81 6.23 -0.01 -6.19
N CYS A 82 7.19 -0.67 -5.53
CA CYS A 82 6.97 -1.97 -4.92
C CYS A 82 6.16 -1.84 -3.63
N LEU A 83 5.05 -2.58 -3.54
CA LEU A 83 4.15 -2.53 -2.37
C LEU A 83 4.86 -2.96 -1.08
N ALA A 84 5.79 -3.92 -1.17
CA ALA A 84 6.59 -4.36 -0.03
C ALA A 84 7.55 -3.26 0.48
N GLU A 85 8.02 -2.38 -0.41
CA GLU A 85 8.93 -1.30 -0.05
C GLU A 85 8.19 -0.07 0.51
N MET A 86 6.95 0.17 0.06
CA MET A 86 6.06 1.18 0.64
C MET A 86 5.70 0.88 2.10
N GLY A 87 5.68 -0.41 2.46
CA GLY A 87 5.41 -0.95 3.79
C GLY A 87 6.59 -0.95 4.75
N ILE A 88 7.67 -0.23 4.45
CA ILE A 88 8.81 0.02 5.34
C ILE A 88 9.73 -1.19 5.52
N LEU A 89 10.80 -1.18 4.72
CA LEU A 89 12.05 -1.95 4.84
C LEU A 89 11.93 -3.47 4.79
N GLN A 90 12.22 -3.96 3.58
CA GLN A 90 13.00 -5.17 3.28
C GLN A 90 12.89 -6.36 4.24
N ILE A 91 12.31 -7.41 3.64
CA ILE A 91 12.75 -8.80 3.74
C ILE A 91 12.49 -9.39 5.13
N VAL A 92 11.42 -10.19 5.17
CA VAL A 92 10.92 -10.99 6.29
C VAL A 92 10.00 -10.21 7.24
N VAL A 93 8.82 -10.78 7.49
CA VAL A 93 7.84 -10.49 8.55
C VAL A 93 6.60 -9.69 8.09
N ASP A 94 5.45 -10.37 8.20
CA ASP A 94 4.08 -9.86 8.35
C ASP A 94 4.00 -8.37 8.68
N HIS A 95 3.91 -7.51 7.66
CA HIS A 95 3.66 -6.10 7.87
C HIS A 95 2.14 -5.88 7.96
N PRO A 96 1.59 -5.34 9.07
CA PRO A 96 0.14 -5.23 9.27
C PRO A 96 -0.59 -4.49 8.15
N LYS A 97 0.05 -3.51 7.52
CA LYS A 97 -0.52 -2.77 6.38
C LYS A 97 -0.53 -3.57 5.08
N LEU A 98 0.48 -4.42 4.86
CA LEU A 98 0.48 -5.30 3.69
C LEU A 98 -0.64 -6.33 3.86
N GLN A 99 -0.76 -6.91 5.05
CA GLN A 99 -1.87 -7.81 5.37
C GLN A 99 -3.24 -7.12 5.20
N ALA A 100 -3.40 -5.88 5.66
CA ALA A 100 -4.64 -5.14 5.47
C ALA A 100 -4.97 -4.91 3.99
N LEU A 101 -3.98 -4.60 3.15
CA LEU A 101 -4.18 -4.48 1.70
C LEU A 101 -4.55 -5.83 1.08
N THR A 102 -3.90 -6.91 1.51
CA THR A 102 -4.23 -8.28 1.08
C THR A 102 -5.66 -8.65 1.48
N ASP A 103 -6.11 -8.30 2.69
CA ASP A 103 -7.47 -8.58 3.15
C ASP A 103 -8.51 -7.82 2.32
N ILE A 104 -8.26 -6.53 2.03
CA ILE A 104 -9.11 -5.72 1.13
C ILE A 104 -9.14 -6.32 -0.29
N ALA A 105 -7.98 -6.76 -0.79
CA ALA A 105 -7.86 -7.38 -2.10
C ALA A 105 -8.67 -8.69 -2.19
N ILE A 106 -8.62 -9.53 -1.15
CA ILE A 106 -9.42 -10.78 -1.04
C ILE A 106 -10.91 -10.46 -0.99
N GLU A 107 -11.32 -9.41 -0.28
CA GLU A 107 -12.73 -8.99 -0.25
C GLU A 107 -13.20 -8.57 -1.64
N ARG A 108 -12.41 -7.74 -2.34
CA ARG A 108 -12.72 -7.28 -3.69
C ARG A 108 -12.71 -8.41 -4.72
N GLU A 109 -11.86 -9.42 -4.56
CA GLU A 109 -11.87 -10.64 -5.38
C GLU A 109 -13.23 -11.36 -5.33
N LYS A 110 -13.81 -11.46 -4.11
CA LYS A 110 -15.14 -12.05 -3.90
C LYS A 110 -16.24 -11.22 -4.54
N GLU A 111 -16.17 -9.89 -4.43
CA GLU A 111 -17.15 -8.97 -5.03
C GLU A 111 -17.11 -9.01 -6.57
N LEU A 112 -15.92 -9.09 -7.14
CA LEU A 112 -15.71 -9.17 -8.59
C LEU A 112 -15.95 -10.57 -9.17
N ASN A 113 -16.08 -11.59 -8.31
CA ASN A 113 -16.20 -13.00 -8.69
C ASN A 113 -15.14 -13.43 -9.74
N LYS A 114 -13.92 -12.94 -9.57
CA LYS A 114 -12.78 -13.13 -10.48
C LYS A 114 -11.63 -13.70 -9.67
N SER A 115 -11.07 -14.84 -10.08
CA SER A 115 -9.86 -15.35 -9.42
C SER A 115 -8.67 -14.46 -9.78
N ILE A 116 -8.03 -13.87 -8.77
CA ILE A 116 -6.87 -12.97 -8.93
C ILE A 116 -5.69 -13.61 -8.21
N ASP A 117 -4.58 -13.73 -8.92
CA ASP A 117 -3.34 -14.26 -8.36
C ASP A 117 -2.61 -13.19 -7.56
N LEU A 118 -2.96 -13.09 -6.27
CA LEU A 118 -2.40 -12.11 -5.34
C LEU A 118 -0.89 -12.30 -5.12
N GLU A 119 -0.36 -13.52 -5.31
CA GLU A 119 1.08 -13.80 -5.14
C GLU A 119 1.94 -13.11 -6.21
N ASN A 120 1.35 -12.85 -7.37
CA ASN A 120 2.00 -12.18 -8.49
C ASN A 120 1.82 -10.65 -8.49
N ILE A 121 1.14 -10.08 -7.49
CA ILE A 121 0.99 -8.62 -7.36
C ILE A 121 2.17 -8.07 -6.55
N SER A 122 3.07 -7.36 -7.23
CA SER A 122 4.31 -6.85 -6.62
C SER A 122 4.42 -5.33 -6.58
N THR A 123 3.83 -4.67 -7.58
CA THR A 123 3.88 -3.21 -7.78
C THR A 123 2.49 -2.58 -7.69
N LEU A 124 2.46 -1.26 -7.58
CA LEU A 124 1.21 -0.49 -7.71
C LEU A 124 0.55 -0.76 -9.07
N ASP A 125 1.31 -0.81 -10.16
CA ASP A 125 0.79 -1.09 -11.51
C ASP A 125 0.09 -2.47 -11.58
N ASP A 126 0.72 -3.51 -11.03
CA ASP A 126 0.13 -4.86 -10.96
C ASP A 126 -1.21 -4.84 -10.22
N TYR A 127 -1.27 -4.11 -9.10
CA TYR A 127 -2.47 -3.97 -8.29
C TYR A 127 -3.59 -3.27 -9.06
N ILE A 128 -3.29 -2.14 -9.71
CA ILE A 128 -4.28 -1.41 -10.53
C ILE A 128 -4.78 -2.31 -11.66
N LYS A 129 -3.90 -2.97 -12.41
CA LYS A 129 -4.29 -3.83 -13.54
C LYS A 129 -5.10 -5.07 -13.12
N ALA A 130 -4.85 -5.59 -11.93
CA ALA A 130 -5.58 -6.74 -11.40
C ALA A 130 -7.04 -6.40 -11.06
N PHE A 131 -7.24 -5.26 -10.40
CA PHE A 131 -8.50 -4.87 -9.76
C PHE A 131 -9.31 -3.80 -10.50
N ALA A 132 -8.71 -3.04 -11.41
CA ALA A 132 -9.43 -1.99 -12.11
C ALA A 132 -10.52 -2.55 -13.02
N VAL A 133 -11.66 -1.86 -13.05
CA VAL A 133 -12.77 -2.17 -13.94
C VAL A 133 -12.44 -1.72 -15.36
N TYR A 134 -12.68 -2.58 -16.35
CA TYR A 134 -12.51 -2.24 -17.76
C TYR A 134 -13.70 -1.42 -18.27
N LEU A 135 -13.42 -0.38 -19.05
CA LEU A 135 -14.40 0.32 -19.86
C LEU A 135 -14.86 -0.64 -20.97
N LYS A 136 -16.15 -0.99 -20.97
CA LYS A 136 -16.79 -1.80 -22.02
C LYS A 136 -16.88 -1.05 -23.33
#